data_AF-A0A0D3VCB1-F1
#
_entry.id   AF-A0A0D3VCB1-F1
#
_cell.length_a   1.000
_cell.length_b   1.000
_cell.length_c   1.000
_cell.angle_alpha   90.00
_cell.angle_beta   90.00
_cell.angle_gamma   90.00
#
_symmetry.space_group_name_H-M   'P 1'
#
loop_
_entity.id
_entity.type
_entity.pdbx_description
1 polymer ?
#
loop_
_entity_poly.entity_id
_entity_poly.type
_entity_poly.pdbx_seq_one_letter_code
_entity_poly.pdbx_strand_id
1 'polypeptide(L)'
;MRDILAQYSFVNFTHIESNQHHSDSNEIILQSIHEFSHMYLTRGTSFGAFNFLIEQVKNHCINNLQIQNMHRLNLLSRRLVEASDIVHECLSYYSQFVAIKYNKPDQFKDKLEDLKRKNAYTAQKVYTITEFLESENWQEIFNSTLINRIARLAMNIKSQLLFSENLLNEEYLVQSLLIEQSLDFNPNTRFPKLVSSLKKLLQSSPVESITDEMLLAEANLISNECNKANLLEFFNFAKSQFIKYSYPINPVDSVIENTINNTQEIIDNIDDISEEERLEIFDLIRPAVINTNYEHIFLSSLDDMKDIKGIFSSFWIIVTDNLYNIMFDDIALGKRYFFITDKKGCISTLARYDLPVTVFTEDYEELLRRFPELIQREIFIYNDQPYLSSKEFITSHLSAQHEIMFYQLNNDIFVVFIKLKDNSIITMLHTKYSLKLIIGDIQNKLYKYINTDGVIDGVFWKHDRDWWKYEDIIKSFTQTQIFSQDLDIPPLGNRINLEI
;
A
#
# COMPACT_ATOMS: atom_id res chain seq x y z
N MET A 1 -4.92 1.58 25.05
CA MET A 1 -5.31 0.69 23.93
C MET A 1 -6.14 1.47 22.91
N ARG A 2 -5.57 2.50 22.28
CA ARG A 2 -6.26 3.33 21.27
C ARG A 2 -5.43 3.57 19.99
N ASP A 3 -4.30 2.89 19.83
CA ASP A 3 -3.33 3.16 18.75
C ASP A 3 -3.05 1.94 17.86
N ILE A 4 -4.09 1.18 17.49
CA ILE A 4 -4.02 0.18 16.39
C ILE A 4 -5.20 0.45 15.45
N LEU A 5 -5.28 1.68 14.94
CA LEU A 5 -6.26 2.11 13.92
C LEU A 5 -5.56 2.86 12.77
N ALA A 6 -4.29 2.53 12.52
CA ALA A 6 -3.50 2.97 11.38
C ALA A 6 -3.05 1.68 10.66
N GLN A 7 -3.17 1.46 9.35
CA GLN A 7 -3.41 2.36 8.21
C GLN A 7 -4.10 1.57 7.08
N TYR A 8 -5.42 1.68 6.92
CA TYR A 8 -6.02 1.46 5.59
C TYR A 8 -5.96 2.81 4.86
N SER A 9 -4.86 3.04 4.16
CA SER A 9 -4.81 4.07 3.13
C SER A 9 -5.21 3.43 1.81
N PHE A 10 -6.09 4.06 1.04
CA PHE A 10 -6.44 3.59 -0.29
C PHE A 10 -5.27 3.77 -1.31
N VAL A 11 -4.15 4.35 -0.86
CA VAL A 11 -2.85 4.32 -1.55
C VAL A 11 -2.13 2.99 -1.33
N ASN A 12 -2.52 2.24 -0.30
CA ASN A 12 -1.82 1.07 0.22
C ASN A 12 -2.60 -0.23 -0.01
N PHE A 13 -2.95 -0.56 -1.25
CA PHE A 13 -3.88 -1.68 -1.48
C PHE A 13 -3.32 -3.09 -1.44
N THR A 14 -2.02 -3.22 -1.28
CA THR A 14 -1.37 -4.51 -1.19
C THR A 14 -0.09 -4.31 -0.41
N HIS A 15 -0.18 -4.09 0.91
CA HIS A 15 1.01 -4.02 1.73
C HIS A 15 1.08 -5.11 2.78
N ILE A 16 2.22 -5.77 2.81
CA ILE A 16 2.54 -6.74 3.86
C ILE A 16 3.39 -6.00 4.89
N GLU A 17 2.99 -5.97 6.15
CA GLU A 17 3.81 -5.35 7.19
C GLU A 17 5.20 -5.99 7.22
N SER A 18 6.25 -5.15 7.13
CA SER A 18 7.60 -5.68 6.94
C SER A 18 8.17 -6.47 8.13
N ASN A 19 7.51 -6.36 9.28
CA ASN A 19 7.93 -6.97 10.54
C ASN A 19 7.12 -8.22 10.93
N GLN A 20 6.17 -8.65 10.09
CA GLN A 20 5.47 -9.91 10.33
C GLN A 20 6.33 -11.06 9.83
N HIS A 21 6.86 -11.85 10.77
CA HIS A 21 7.53 -13.10 10.43
C HIS A 21 6.46 -14.10 9.98
N HIS A 22 6.42 -14.44 8.69
CA HIS A 22 5.58 -15.55 8.23
C HIS A 22 6.37 -16.85 8.36
N SER A 23 5.69 -17.88 8.86
CA SER A 23 6.33 -19.16 9.14
C SER A 23 6.30 -20.10 7.94
N ASP A 24 5.34 -19.87 7.03
CA ASP A 24 5.14 -20.64 5.80
C ASP A 24 4.93 -19.70 4.61
N SER A 25 5.58 -20.02 3.50
CA SER A 25 5.37 -19.36 2.22
C SER A 25 3.92 -19.21 1.79
N ASN A 26 3.07 -20.19 2.14
CA ASN A 26 1.65 -20.14 1.87
C ASN A 26 0.94 -19.00 2.60
N GLU A 27 1.42 -18.53 3.75
CA GLU A 27 0.81 -17.43 4.49
C GLU A 27 0.85 -16.12 3.72
N ILE A 28 1.91 -15.88 2.95
CA ILE A 28 2.01 -14.70 2.09
C ILE A 28 1.06 -14.83 0.88
N ILE A 29 0.88 -16.02 0.29
CA ILE A 29 -0.11 -16.22 -0.78
C ILE A 29 -1.51 -15.92 -0.24
N LEU A 30 -1.79 -16.42 0.95
CA LEU A 30 -3.05 -16.18 1.65
C LEU A 30 -3.24 -14.69 1.96
N GLN A 31 -2.20 -13.98 2.38
CA GLN A 31 -2.24 -12.52 2.55
C GLN A 31 -2.39 -11.80 1.21
N SER A 32 -1.75 -12.28 0.14
CA SER A 32 -1.89 -11.70 -1.20
C SER A 32 -3.34 -11.79 -1.68
N ILE A 33 -3.98 -12.95 -1.51
CA ILE A 33 -5.39 -13.17 -1.81
C ILE A 33 -6.30 -12.24 -0.98
N HIS A 34 -5.92 -12.02 0.28
CA HIS A 34 -6.60 -11.07 1.17
C HIS A 34 -6.52 -9.65 0.59
N GLU A 35 -5.32 -9.15 0.29
CA GLU A 35 -5.12 -7.82 -0.29
C GLU A 35 -5.78 -7.63 -1.66
N PHE A 36 -5.74 -8.64 -2.53
CA PHE A 36 -6.42 -8.57 -3.82
C PHE A 36 -7.94 -8.47 -3.71
N SER A 37 -8.52 -9.04 -2.66
CA SER A 37 -9.94 -8.90 -2.39
C SER A 37 -10.30 -7.46 -1.99
N HIS A 38 -9.42 -6.76 -1.28
CA HIS A 38 -9.57 -5.32 -1.05
C HIS A 38 -9.52 -4.54 -2.36
N MET A 39 -8.55 -4.82 -3.22
CA MET A 39 -8.41 -4.18 -4.54
C MET A 39 -9.66 -4.36 -5.40
N TYR A 40 -10.20 -5.58 -5.45
CA TYR A 40 -11.40 -5.91 -6.20
C TYR A 40 -12.56 -4.99 -5.81
N LEU A 41 -12.80 -4.78 -4.51
CA LEU A 41 -13.87 -3.90 -4.04
C LEU A 41 -13.57 -2.43 -4.30
N THR A 42 -12.33 -1.99 -4.11
CA THR A 42 -11.96 -0.59 -4.34
C THR A 42 -12.15 -0.19 -5.80
N ARG A 43 -11.70 -1.02 -6.74
CA ARG A 43 -11.76 -0.73 -8.18
C ARG A 43 -13.11 -1.04 -8.80
N GLY A 44 -13.85 -1.99 -8.25
CA GLY A 44 -15.09 -2.51 -8.82
C GLY A 44 -16.38 -1.86 -8.30
N THR A 45 -16.30 -0.83 -7.45
CA THR A 45 -17.48 -0.28 -6.75
C THR A 45 -17.52 1.24 -6.71
N SER A 46 -18.72 1.83 -6.65
CA SER A 46 -18.89 3.29 -6.62
C SER A 46 -18.31 3.93 -5.34
N PHE A 47 -18.48 3.29 -4.18
CA PHE A 47 -17.90 3.77 -2.93
C PHE A 47 -16.37 3.64 -2.90
N GLY A 48 -15.84 2.52 -3.42
CA GLY A 48 -14.40 2.33 -3.59
C GLY A 48 -13.78 3.37 -4.53
N ALA A 49 -14.44 3.64 -5.66
CA ALA A 49 -14.02 4.66 -6.62
C ALA A 49 -14.03 6.09 -6.02
N PHE A 50 -15.02 6.42 -5.18
CA PHE A 50 -15.04 7.69 -4.46
C PHE A 50 -13.83 7.82 -3.55
N ASN A 51 -13.54 6.79 -2.75
CA ASN A 51 -12.42 6.87 -1.83
C ASN A 51 -11.07 6.89 -2.56
N PHE A 52 -10.94 6.12 -3.64
CA PHE A 52 -9.78 6.19 -4.54
C PHE A 52 -9.56 7.62 -5.06
N LEU A 53 -10.62 8.31 -5.47
CA LEU A 53 -10.51 9.70 -5.93
C LEU A 53 -10.01 10.64 -4.82
N ILE A 54 -10.51 10.48 -3.59
CA ILE A 54 -10.04 11.25 -2.42
C ILE A 54 -8.54 11.05 -2.21
N GLU A 55 -8.04 9.81 -2.32
CA GLU A 55 -6.60 9.52 -2.22
C GLU A 55 -5.77 10.14 -3.33
N GLN A 56 -6.23 10.11 -4.58
CA GLN A 56 -5.50 10.76 -5.67
C GLN A 56 -5.34 12.26 -5.42
N VAL A 57 -6.38 12.90 -4.87
CA VAL A 57 -6.29 14.31 -4.48
C VAL A 57 -5.39 14.51 -3.26
N LYS A 58 -5.39 13.59 -2.29
CA LYS A 58 -4.47 13.63 -1.15
C LYS A 58 -3.01 13.56 -1.60
N ASN A 59 -2.66 12.61 -2.46
CA ASN A 59 -1.32 12.48 -3.01
C ASN A 59 -0.90 13.77 -3.73
N HIS A 60 -1.79 14.33 -4.53
CA HIS A 60 -1.53 15.63 -5.13
C HIS A 60 -1.33 16.75 -4.08
N CYS A 61 -2.16 16.81 -3.03
CA CYS A 61 -2.00 17.80 -1.95
C CYS A 61 -0.69 17.63 -1.19
N ILE A 62 -0.25 16.39 -0.96
CA ILE A 62 1.03 16.07 -0.30
C ILE A 62 2.17 16.60 -1.17
N ASN A 63 2.17 16.23 -2.45
CA ASN A 63 3.22 16.61 -3.41
C ASN A 63 3.26 18.12 -3.68
N ASN A 64 2.18 18.85 -3.34
CA ASN A 64 2.06 20.31 -3.50
C ASN A 64 1.91 21.05 -2.16
N LEU A 65 2.23 20.42 -1.03
CA LEU A 65 2.27 21.02 0.32
C LEU A 65 0.99 21.73 0.77
N GLN A 66 -0.16 21.27 0.28
CA GLN A 66 -1.46 21.79 0.66
C GLN A 66 -1.93 21.13 1.97
N ILE A 67 -1.17 21.34 3.05
CA ILE A 67 -1.31 20.61 4.34
C ILE A 67 -2.73 20.71 4.93
N GLN A 68 -3.38 21.89 4.83
CA GLN A 68 -4.75 22.07 5.33
C GLN A 68 -5.77 21.23 4.54
N ASN A 69 -5.61 21.16 3.21
CA ASN A 69 -6.46 20.32 2.36
C ASN A 69 -6.20 18.84 2.63
N MET A 70 -4.93 18.46 2.75
CA MET A 70 -4.50 17.10 3.08
C MET A 70 -5.07 16.62 4.42
N HIS A 71 -5.05 17.46 5.47
CA HIS A 71 -5.66 17.10 6.76
C HIS A 71 -7.17 16.85 6.62
N ARG A 72 -7.90 17.71 5.92
CA ARG A 72 -9.34 17.54 5.71
C ARG A 72 -9.65 16.26 4.93
N LEU A 73 -8.93 16.04 3.83
CA LEU A 73 -9.09 14.84 3.01
C LEU A 73 -8.70 13.56 3.77
N ASN A 74 -7.69 13.61 4.67
CA ASN A 74 -7.34 12.51 5.57
C ASN A 74 -8.50 12.14 6.50
N LEU A 75 -9.20 13.12 7.06
CA LEU A 75 -10.36 12.88 7.90
C LEU A 75 -11.48 12.21 7.10
N LEU A 76 -11.78 12.70 5.89
CA LEU A 76 -12.77 12.09 5.00
C LEU A 76 -12.41 10.64 4.64
N SER A 77 -11.19 10.42 4.18
CA SER A 77 -10.67 9.09 3.84
C SER A 77 -10.79 8.11 5.02
N ARG A 78 -10.40 8.54 6.24
CA ARG A 78 -10.58 7.73 7.44
C ARG A 78 -12.04 7.35 7.69
N ARG A 79 -12.99 8.28 7.50
CA ARG A 79 -14.43 7.97 7.65
C ARG A 79 -14.95 7.00 6.60
N LEU A 80 -14.48 7.12 5.36
CA LEU A 80 -14.84 6.20 4.28
C LEU A 80 -14.31 4.79 4.57
N VAL A 81 -13.06 4.68 5.02
CA VAL A 81 -12.45 3.42 5.47
C VAL A 81 -13.26 2.80 6.62
N GLU A 82 -13.52 3.55 7.68
CA GLU A 82 -14.30 3.07 8.84
C GLU A 82 -15.70 2.57 8.43
N ALA A 83 -16.28 3.16 7.39
CA ALA A 83 -17.60 2.79 6.87
C ALA A 83 -17.60 1.52 5.98
N SER A 84 -16.46 1.09 5.44
CA SER A 84 -16.36 -0.08 4.57
C SER A 84 -15.50 -1.22 5.11
N ASP A 85 -14.82 -1.00 6.24
CA ASP A 85 -13.89 -1.93 6.88
C ASP A 85 -14.45 -3.36 7.05
N ILE A 86 -15.66 -3.53 7.57
CA ILE A 86 -16.28 -4.86 7.73
C ILE A 86 -16.45 -5.54 6.37
N VAL A 87 -16.97 -4.84 5.36
CA VAL A 87 -17.22 -5.43 4.02
C VAL A 87 -15.93 -5.91 3.39
N HIS A 88 -14.91 -5.06 3.45
CA HIS A 88 -13.58 -5.32 2.94
C HIS A 88 -12.96 -6.55 3.61
N GLU A 89 -12.82 -6.52 4.94
CA GLU A 89 -12.23 -7.61 5.70
C GLU A 89 -12.99 -8.92 5.53
N CYS A 90 -14.33 -8.87 5.50
CA CYS A 90 -15.14 -10.06 5.30
C CYS A 90 -14.84 -10.72 3.96
N LEU A 91 -14.83 -9.96 2.87
CA LEU A 91 -14.52 -10.52 1.56
C LEU A 91 -13.07 -11.06 1.51
N SER A 92 -12.13 -10.31 2.07
CA SER A 92 -10.71 -10.69 2.06
C SER A 92 -10.44 -11.97 2.85
N TYR A 93 -11.00 -12.08 4.06
CA TYR A 93 -10.94 -13.32 4.81
C TYR A 93 -11.73 -14.44 4.12
N TYR A 94 -12.87 -14.17 3.48
CA TYR A 94 -13.59 -15.19 2.69
C TYR A 94 -12.65 -15.84 1.68
N SER A 95 -12.05 -15.03 0.81
CA SER A 95 -11.16 -15.48 -0.26
C SER A 95 -9.95 -16.23 0.30
N GLN A 96 -9.36 -15.71 1.38
CA GLN A 96 -8.26 -16.34 2.08
C GLN A 96 -8.64 -17.73 2.61
N PHE A 97 -9.79 -17.87 3.26
CA PHE A 97 -10.25 -19.14 3.82
C PHE A 97 -10.75 -20.13 2.77
N VAL A 98 -11.32 -19.65 1.66
CA VAL A 98 -11.59 -20.48 0.48
C VAL A 98 -10.28 -21.10 -0.02
N ALA A 99 -9.23 -20.29 -0.17
CA ALA A 99 -7.92 -20.78 -0.61
C ALA A 99 -7.30 -21.79 0.37
N ILE A 100 -7.45 -21.58 1.68
CA ILE A 100 -7.07 -22.57 2.70
C ILE A 100 -7.88 -23.85 2.53
N LYS A 101 -9.22 -23.74 2.39
CA LYS A 101 -10.11 -24.89 2.33
C LYS A 101 -9.89 -25.74 1.07
N TYR A 102 -9.57 -25.12 -0.06
CA TYR A 102 -9.21 -25.82 -1.30
C TYR A 102 -7.84 -26.51 -1.20
N ASN A 103 -6.82 -25.81 -0.72
CA ASN A 103 -5.43 -26.30 -0.79
C ASN A 103 -5.01 -27.15 0.42
N LYS A 104 -5.58 -26.88 1.60
CA LYS A 104 -5.25 -27.50 2.88
C LYS A 104 -6.52 -27.72 3.72
N PRO A 105 -7.46 -28.58 3.27
CA PRO A 105 -8.76 -28.77 3.94
C PRO A 105 -8.62 -29.18 5.40
N ASP A 106 -7.60 -29.97 5.75
CA ASP A 106 -7.35 -30.41 7.13
C ASP A 106 -6.98 -29.26 8.07
N GLN A 107 -6.39 -28.16 7.55
CA GLN A 107 -6.00 -26.99 8.34
C GLN A 107 -7.10 -25.94 8.44
N PHE A 108 -8.15 -26.04 7.62
CA PHE A 108 -9.20 -25.02 7.53
C PHE A 108 -9.86 -24.76 8.89
N LYS A 109 -10.28 -25.83 9.58
CA LYS A 109 -11.00 -25.73 10.85
C LYS A 109 -10.13 -25.11 11.94
N ASP A 110 -8.86 -25.52 12.03
CA ASP A 110 -7.92 -25.01 13.04
C ASP A 110 -7.59 -23.54 12.80
N LYS A 111 -7.32 -23.13 11.55
CA LYS A 111 -7.06 -21.73 11.20
C LYS A 111 -8.28 -20.84 11.40
N LEU A 112 -9.47 -21.34 11.10
CA LEU A 112 -10.72 -20.63 11.32
C LEU A 112 -10.98 -20.38 12.81
N GLU A 113 -10.77 -21.41 13.65
CA GLU A 113 -10.92 -21.30 15.10
C GLU A 113 -9.84 -20.42 15.73
N ASP A 114 -8.60 -20.48 15.25
CA ASP A 114 -7.52 -19.59 15.69
C ASP A 114 -7.84 -18.12 15.41
N LEU A 115 -8.37 -17.80 14.23
CA LEU A 115 -8.81 -16.44 13.91
C LEU A 115 -9.98 -15.99 14.81
N LYS A 116 -10.97 -16.85 15.04
CA LYS A 116 -12.09 -16.57 15.97
C LYS A 116 -11.59 -16.26 17.38
N ARG A 117 -10.45 -16.82 17.81
CA ARG A 117 -9.87 -16.63 19.16
C ARG A 117 -8.97 -15.41 19.29
N LYS A 118 -8.23 -15.04 18.25
CA LYS A 118 -7.16 -14.02 18.32
C LYS A 118 -7.66 -12.60 18.52
N ASN A 119 -8.87 -12.25 18.09
CA ASN A 119 -9.43 -10.92 18.29
C ASN A 119 -10.96 -10.92 18.17
N ALA A 120 -11.68 -10.54 19.23
CA ALA A 120 -13.14 -10.45 19.20
C ALA A 120 -13.67 -9.48 18.12
N TYR A 121 -12.91 -8.42 17.81
CA TYR A 121 -13.25 -7.45 16.78
C TYR A 121 -13.07 -8.02 15.36
N THR A 122 -11.94 -8.68 15.08
CA THR A 122 -11.73 -9.39 13.79
C THR A 122 -12.70 -10.56 13.64
N ALA A 123 -12.94 -11.31 14.71
CA ALA A 123 -13.92 -12.38 14.75
C ALA A 123 -15.33 -11.87 14.43
N GLN A 124 -15.72 -10.70 14.95
CA GLN A 124 -17.02 -10.10 14.62
C GLN A 124 -17.18 -9.78 13.13
N LYS A 125 -16.10 -9.31 12.47
CA LYS A 125 -16.12 -9.09 11.02
C LYS A 125 -16.33 -10.42 10.30
N VAL A 126 -15.43 -11.36 10.52
CA VAL A 126 -15.33 -12.61 9.75
C VAL A 126 -16.48 -13.59 10.03
N TYR A 127 -17.05 -13.60 11.24
CA TYR A 127 -18.16 -14.49 11.59
C TYR A 127 -19.37 -14.37 10.67
N THR A 128 -19.60 -13.17 10.12
CA THR A 128 -20.74 -12.88 9.24
C THR A 128 -20.77 -13.79 8.01
N ILE A 129 -19.61 -14.21 7.52
CA ILE A 129 -19.46 -14.95 6.26
C ILE A 129 -18.96 -16.40 6.43
N THR A 130 -18.39 -16.75 7.59
CA THR A 130 -17.69 -18.04 7.75
C THR A 130 -18.62 -19.24 7.72
N GLU A 131 -19.90 -19.05 8.06
CA GLU A 131 -20.90 -20.11 7.96
C GLU A 131 -21.11 -20.61 6.52
N PHE A 132 -20.91 -19.75 5.50
CA PHE A 132 -20.98 -20.19 4.10
C PHE A 132 -19.83 -21.14 3.76
N LEU A 133 -18.68 -20.97 4.41
CA LEU A 133 -17.54 -21.88 4.31
C LEU A 133 -17.70 -23.10 5.21
N GLU A 134 -18.60 -23.11 6.19
CA GLU A 134 -18.90 -24.29 7.00
C GLU A 134 -20.04 -25.14 6.38
N SER A 135 -20.81 -24.59 5.44
CA SER A 135 -21.90 -25.26 4.71
C SER A 135 -21.42 -26.45 3.88
N GLU A 136 -22.29 -27.48 3.75
CA GLU A 136 -22.05 -28.63 2.85
C GLU A 136 -21.95 -28.19 1.38
N ASN A 137 -22.72 -27.17 0.98
CA ASN A 137 -22.76 -26.65 -0.40
C ASN A 137 -21.79 -25.49 -0.64
N TRP A 138 -20.76 -25.32 0.19
CA TRP A 138 -19.85 -24.18 0.12
C TRP A 138 -19.19 -24.00 -1.25
N GLN A 139 -18.88 -25.09 -1.97
CA GLN A 139 -18.28 -25.02 -3.32
C GLN A 139 -19.26 -24.42 -4.34
N GLU A 140 -20.53 -24.79 -4.28
CA GLU A 140 -21.57 -24.24 -5.15
C GLU A 140 -21.78 -22.74 -4.87
N ILE A 141 -21.77 -22.37 -3.58
CA ILE A 141 -21.87 -20.97 -3.15
C ILE A 141 -20.63 -20.16 -3.61
N PHE A 142 -19.44 -20.74 -3.52
CA PHE A 142 -18.21 -20.10 -3.98
C PHE A 142 -18.20 -19.94 -5.51
N ASN A 143 -18.47 -21.02 -6.25
CA ASN A 143 -18.44 -21.03 -7.72
C ASN A 143 -19.51 -20.10 -8.33
N SER A 144 -20.62 -19.86 -7.64
CA SER A 144 -21.64 -18.90 -8.08
C SER A 144 -21.27 -17.44 -7.84
N THR A 145 -20.13 -17.16 -7.19
CA THR A 145 -19.60 -15.82 -6.86
C THR A 145 -20.52 -14.96 -5.98
N LEU A 146 -21.52 -15.54 -5.33
CA LEU A 146 -22.55 -14.81 -4.58
C LEU A 146 -21.98 -13.93 -3.46
N ILE A 147 -20.94 -14.39 -2.76
CA ILE A 147 -20.30 -13.59 -1.70
C ILE A 147 -19.56 -12.37 -2.27
N ASN A 148 -18.86 -12.53 -3.40
CA ASN A 148 -18.20 -11.42 -4.10
C ASN A 148 -19.25 -10.40 -4.58
N ARG A 149 -20.36 -10.88 -5.15
CA ARG A 149 -21.50 -10.06 -5.58
C ARG A 149 -22.12 -9.30 -4.41
N ILE A 150 -22.32 -9.93 -3.25
CA ILE A 150 -22.83 -9.28 -2.04
C ILE A 150 -21.91 -8.16 -1.54
N ALA A 151 -20.60 -8.42 -1.50
CA ALA A 151 -19.64 -7.39 -1.10
C ALA A 151 -19.64 -6.21 -2.09
N ARG A 152 -19.70 -6.49 -3.41
CA ARG A 152 -19.84 -5.47 -4.46
C ARG A 152 -21.14 -4.67 -4.31
N LEU A 153 -22.27 -5.34 -4.10
CA LEU A 153 -23.57 -4.71 -3.87
C LEU A 153 -23.60 -3.89 -2.58
N ALA A 154 -22.91 -4.31 -1.52
CA ALA A 154 -22.81 -3.52 -0.29
C ALA A 154 -22.06 -2.20 -0.51
N MET A 155 -21.05 -2.21 -1.39
CA MET A 155 -20.22 -1.06 -1.73
C MET A 155 -20.77 -0.22 -2.90
N ASN A 156 -21.73 -0.75 -3.68
CA ASN A 156 -22.39 -0.01 -4.75
C ASN A 156 -23.53 0.84 -4.21
N ILE A 157 -23.16 2.04 -3.79
CA ILE A 157 -24.08 3.01 -3.23
C ILE A 157 -24.69 3.86 -4.33
N LYS A 158 -25.96 4.26 -4.14
CA LYS A 158 -26.67 5.16 -5.05
C LYS A 158 -25.84 6.40 -5.30
N SER A 159 -25.60 6.69 -6.57
CA SER A 159 -24.80 7.84 -7.00
C SER A 159 -25.39 9.14 -6.46
N GLN A 160 -26.71 9.28 -6.36
CA GLN A 160 -27.41 10.43 -5.76
C GLN A 160 -27.00 10.76 -4.32
N LEU A 161 -26.65 9.75 -3.52
CA LEU A 161 -26.17 9.94 -2.15
C LEU A 161 -24.70 10.42 -2.15
N LEU A 162 -23.93 9.96 -3.16
CA LEU A 162 -22.59 10.45 -3.46
C LEU A 162 -22.58 11.79 -4.23
N PHE A 163 -23.74 12.22 -4.74
CA PHE A 163 -23.95 13.50 -5.44
C PHE A 163 -24.47 14.60 -4.51
N SER A 164 -24.30 14.45 -3.20
CA SER A 164 -24.65 15.53 -2.28
C SER A 164 -23.61 16.65 -2.34
N GLU A 165 -24.10 17.88 -2.44
CA GLU A 165 -23.32 19.12 -2.50
C GLU A 165 -22.40 19.37 -1.29
N ASN A 166 -22.54 18.58 -0.22
CA ASN A 166 -21.79 18.71 1.02
C ASN A 166 -20.93 17.49 1.33
N LEU A 167 -20.76 16.54 0.40
CA LEU A 167 -20.09 15.27 0.69
C LEU A 167 -18.61 15.41 1.09
N LEU A 168 -17.93 16.47 0.65
CA LEU A 168 -16.56 16.80 1.05
C LEU A 168 -16.47 17.53 2.41
N ASN A 169 -17.60 17.79 3.07
CA ASN A 169 -17.64 18.23 4.46
C ASN A 169 -17.73 17.01 5.37
N GLU A 170 -16.74 16.83 6.28
CA GLU A 170 -16.68 15.69 7.19
C GLU A 170 -17.96 15.54 8.01
N GLU A 171 -18.51 16.63 8.54
CA GLU A 171 -19.72 16.56 9.37
C GLU A 171 -20.92 16.01 8.60
N TYR A 172 -21.07 16.42 7.34
CA TYR A 172 -22.13 15.95 6.49
C TYR A 172 -21.90 14.50 6.07
N LEU A 173 -20.67 14.13 5.67
CA LEU A 173 -20.31 12.74 5.37
C LEU A 173 -20.61 11.83 6.57
N VAL A 174 -20.24 12.24 7.78
CA VAL A 174 -20.53 11.51 9.02
C VAL A 174 -22.03 11.40 9.26
N GLN A 175 -22.80 12.47 9.05
CA GLN A 175 -24.26 12.42 9.16
C GLN A 175 -24.90 11.47 8.14
N SER A 176 -24.44 11.46 6.88
CA SER A 176 -24.89 10.52 5.85
C SER A 176 -24.55 9.07 6.23
N LEU A 177 -23.36 8.84 6.81
CA LEU A 177 -22.90 7.53 7.26
C LEU A 177 -23.62 7.00 8.50
N LEU A 178 -24.05 7.88 9.42
CA LEU A 178 -24.57 7.49 10.74
C LEU A 178 -26.09 7.67 10.92
N ILE A 179 -26.74 8.57 10.17
CA ILE A 179 -28.12 9.00 10.48
C ILE A 179 -29.00 8.98 9.23
N GLU A 180 -28.93 10.00 8.38
CA GLU A 180 -29.99 10.31 7.41
C GLU A 180 -30.13 9.28 6.28
N GLN A 181 -29.01 8.69 5.87
CA GLN A 181 -28.95 7.74 4.76
C GLN A 181 -28.16 6.49 5.14
N SER A 182 -27.88 6.29 6.44
CA SER A 182 -26.95 5.27 6.94
C SER A 182 -27.24 3.87 6.41
N LEU A 183 -28.50 3.53 6.21
CA LEU A 183 -28.88 2.24 5.65
C LEU A 183 -28.42 2.04 4.20
N ASP A 184 -28.65 3.03 3.34
CA ASP A 184 -28.36 2.95 1.91
C ASP A 184 -26.94 3.46 1.57
N PHE A 185 -26.30 4.17 2.48
CA PHE A 185 -25.02 4.86 2.27
C PHE A 185 -23.83 4.23 3.00
N ASN A 186 -24.03 3.38 4.02
CA ASN A 186 -22.94 2.78 4.79
C ASN A 186 -22.72 1.31 4.38
N PRO A 187 -21.58 0.96 3.74
CA PRO A 187 -21.32 -0.42 3.32
C PRO A 187 -21.38 -1.42 4.48
N ASN A 188 -20.82 -1.08 5.64
CA ASN A 188 -20.81 -1.94 6.83
C ASN A 188 -22.22 -2.19 7.41
N THR A 189 -23.19 -1.32 7.12
CA THR A 189 -24.61 -1.55 7.44
C THR A 189 -25.30 -2.40 6.38
N ARG A 190 -24.97 -2.20 5.09
CA ARG A 190 -25.55 -2.94 3.95
C ARG A 190 -25.14 -4.41 3.94
N PHE A 191 -23.87 -4.69 4.19
CA PHE A 191 -23.30 -6.02 4.03
C PHE A 191 -23.95 -7.09 4.92
N PRO A 192 -24.12 -6.92 6.24
CA PRO A 192 -24.79 -7.92 7.08
C PRO A 192 -26.25 -8.18 6.67
N LYS A 193 -26.94 -7.16 6.13
CA LYS A 193 -28.30 -7.32 5.60
C LYS A 193 -28.33 -8.17 4.35
N LEU A 194 -27.45 -7.88 3.38
CA LEU A 194 -27.33 -8.68 2.16
C LEU A 194 -26.92 -10.13 2.47
N VAL A 195 -26.00 -10.33 3.41
CA VAL A 195 -25.63 -11.65 3.90
C VAL A 195 -26.83 -12.38 4.51
N SER A 196 -27.61 -11.70 5.36
CA SER A 196 -28.83 -12.28 5.95
C SER A 196 -29.88 -12.62 4.89
N SER A 197 -30.04 -11.77 3.87
CA SER A 197 -30.91 -12.01 2.73
C SER A 197 -30.49 -13.23 1.92
N LEU A 198 -29.19 -13.38 1.66
CA LEU A 198 -28.66 -14.56 1.00
C LEU A 198 -29.00 -15.84 1.77
N LYS A 199 -28.82 -15.85 3.09
CA LYS A 199 -29.16 -17.02 3.92
C LYS A 199 -30.62 -17.43 3.76
N LYS A 200 -31.54 -16.46 3.73
CA LYS A 200 -32.96 -16.73 3.51
C LYS A 200 -33.23 -17.26 2.10
N LEU A 201 -32.66 -16.61 1.08
CA LEU A 201 -32.85 -17.02 -0.32
C LEU A 201 -32.32 -18.43 -0.59
N LEU A 202 -31.19 -18.80 0.01
CA LEU A 202 -30.64 -20.17 -0.07
C LEU A 202 -31.54 -21.23 0.58
N GLN A 203 -32.47 -20.85 1.47
CA GLN A 203 -33.46 -21.79 2.03
C GLN A 203 -34.63 -22.04 1.08
N SER A 204 -34.90 -21.12 0.15
CA SER A 204 -36.09 -21.14 -0.71
C SER A 204 -35.79 -21.23 -2.21
N SER A 205 -34.54 -21.14 -2.63
CA SER A 205 -34.15 -21.04 -4.03
C SER A 205 -32.79 -21.69 -4.28
N PRO A 206 -32.60 -22.35 -5.45
CA PRO A 206 -31.29 -22.89 -5.82
C PRO A 206 -30.27 -21.76 -6.04
N VAL A 207 -29.00 -22.04 -5.74
CA VAL A 207 -27.90 -21.06 -5.74
C VAL A 207 -27.83 -20.27 -7.04
N GLU A 208 -27.91 -20.96 -8.18
CA GLU A 208 -27.82 -20.42 -9.53
C GLU A 208 -28.93 -19.42 -9.88
N SER A 209 -30.09 -19.49 -9.20
CA SER A 209 -31.25 -18.65 -9.48
C SER A 209 -31.23 -17.30 -8.75
N ILE A 210 -30.29 -17.09 -7.83
CA ILE A 210 -30.25 -15.90 -6.97
C ILE A 210 -29.61 -14.72 -7.73
N THR A 211 -30.45 -13.75 -8.12
CA THR A 211 -30.02 -12.53 -8.83
C THR A 211 -29.68 -11.38 -7.86
N ASP A 212 -28.98 -10.35 -8.37
CA ASP A 212 -28.63 -9.15 -7.59
C ASP A 212 -29.90 -8.40 -7.15
N GLU A 213 -30.94 -8.36 -8.00
CA GLU A 213 -32.23 -7.74 -7.70
C GLU A 213 -32.96 -8.47 -6.56
N MET A 214 -32.91 -9.80 -6.54
CA MET A 214 -33.50 -10.59 -5.45
C MET A 214 -32.81 -10.31 -4.12
N LEU A 215 -31.47 -10.25 -4.11
CA LEU A 215 -30.69 -9.93 -2.92
C LEU A 215 -31.01 -8.54 -2.38
N LEU A 216 -31.05 -7.53 -3.26
CA LEU A 216 -31.36 -6.15 -2.91
C LEU A 216 -32.80 -5.99 -2.40
N ALA A 217 -33.78 -6.63 -3.08
CA ALA A 217 -35.18 -6.58 -2.69
C ALA A 217 -35.41 -7.22 -1.31
N GLU A 218 -34.86 -8.41 -1.06
CA GLU A 218 -34.97 -9.09 0.23
C GLU A 218 -34.25 -8.32 1.35
N ALA A 219 -33.13 -7.64 1.04
CA ALA A 219 -32.42 -6.78 1.99
C ALA A 219 -33.10 -5.42 2.22
N ASN A 220 -34.11 -5.08 1.42
CA ASN A 220 -34.71 -3.75 1.34
C ASN A 220 -33.65 -2.67 1.15
N LEU A 221 -32.78 -2.87 0.15
CA LEU A 221 -31.70 -1.97 -0.22
C LEU A 221 -31.83 -1.55 -1.68
N ILE A 222 -31.20 -0.43 -2.02
CA ILE A 222 -31.13 0.02 -3.41
C ILE A 222 -29.67 0.26 -3.79
N SER A 223 -29.31 -0.21 -4.99
CA SER A 223 -27.98 -0.09 -5.57
C SER A 223 -28.09 0.47 -6.98
N ASN A 224 -27.09 1.22 -7.41
CA ASN A 224 -26.87 1.48 -8.83
C ASN A 224 -25.85 0.46 -9.36
N GLU A 225 -25.93 0.16 -10.64
CA GLU A 225 -24.90 -0.64 -11.30
C GLU A 225 -23.61 0.19 -11.40
N CYS A 226 -22.47 -0.39 -11.02
CA CYS A 226 -21.16 0.24 -11.19
C CYS A 226 -20.67 -0.02 -12.62
N ASN A 227 -21.07 0.85 -13.54
CA ASN A 227 -20.62 0.80 -14.93
C ASN A 227 -19.86 2.09 -15.29
N LYS A 228 -19.16 2.06 -16.42
CA LYS A 228 -18.31 3.16 -16.89
C LYS A 228 -19.06 4.49 -16.98
N ALA A 229 -20.31 4.48 -17.46
CA ALA A 229 -21.12 5.70 -17.57
C ALA A 229 -21.44 6.30 -16.20
N ASN A 230 -21.89 5.49 -15.25
CA ASN A 230 -22.23 5.92 -13.90
C ASN A 230 -20.98 6.41 -13.13
N LEU A 231 -19.83 5.78 -13.33
CA LEU A 231 -18.55 6.23 -12.75
C LEU A 231 -18.09 7.57 -13.32
N LEU A 232 -18.22 7.78 -14.63
CA LEU A 232 -17.89 9.06 -15.26
C LEU A 232 -18.83 10.17 -14.79
N GLU A 233 -20.13 9.92 -14.67
CA GLU A 233 -21.08 10.87 -14.08
C GLU A 233 -20.66 11.22 -12.64
N PHE A 234 -20.30 10.18 -11.87
CA PHE A 234 -19.77 10.32 -10.51
C PHE A 234 -18.53 11.22 -10.44
N PHE A 235 -17.49 10.93 -11.22
CA PHE A 235 -16.25 11.72 -11.20
C PHE A 235 -16.46 13.16 -11.69
N ASN A 236 -17.31 13.38 -12.69
CA ASN A 236 -17.63 14.74 -13.16
C ASN A 236 -18.36 15.56 -12.09
N PHE A 237 -19.30 14.95 -11.36
CA PHE A 237 -19.89 15.62 -10.21
C PHE A 237 -18.86 15.86 -9.11
N ALA A 238 -18.06 14.85 -8.76
CA ALA A 238 -17.03 15.00 -7.74
C ALA A 238 -16.13 16.19 -8.10
N LYS A 239 -15.66 16.29 -9.35
CA LYS A 239 -14.91 17.46 -9.88
C LYS A 239 -15.61 18.78 -9.55
N SER A 240 -16.92 18.89 -9.79
CA SER A 240 -17.68 20.11 -9.43
C SER A 240 -17.64 20.43 -7.94
N GLN A 241 -17.63 19.41 -7.07
CA GLN A 241 -17.47 19.59 -5.63
C GLN A 241 -16.04 19.98 -5.26
N PHE A 242 -15.02 19.35 -5.85
CA PHE A 242 -13.62 19.75 -5.66
C PHE A 242 -13.42 21.23 -6.02
N ILE A 243 -14.03 21.71 -7.12
CA ILE A 243 -14.04 23.15 -7.48
C ILE A 243 -14.71 23.98 -6.38
N LYS A 244 -15.93 23.61 -5.97
CA LYS A 244 -16.71 24.34 -4.94
C LYS A 244 -15.93 24.49 -3.62
N TYR A 245 -15.23 23.43 -3.21
CA TYR A 245 -14.44 23.39 -1.97
C TYR A 245 -12.99 23.86 -2.14
N SER A 246 -12.62 24.38 -3.32
CA SER A 246 -11.27 24.86 -3.65
C SER A 246 -10.16 23.80 -3.47
N TYR A 247 -10.48 22.54 -3.74
CA TYR A 247 -9.51 21.45 -3.81
C TYR A 247 -8.92 21.31 -5.23
N PRO A 248 -7.74 20.70 -5.39
CA PRO A 248 -7.13 20.43 -6.69
C PRO A 248 -8.00 19.55 -7.59
N ILE A 249 -8.14 19.93 -8.86
CA ILE A 249 -8.93 19.19 -9.86
C ILE A 249 -8.09 18.37 -10.84
N ASN A 250 -6.81 18.71 -11.02
CA ASN A 250 -5.88 17.97 -11.90
C ASN A 250 -5.89 16.45 -11.65
N PRO A 251 -5.82 15.94 -10.40
CA PRO A 251 -5.92 14.50 -10.15
C PRO A 251 -7.28 13.90 -10.56
N VAL A 252 -8.36 14.67 -10.42
CA VAL A 252 -9.71 14.24 -10.83
C VAL A 252 -9.81 14.15 -12.36
N ASP A 253 -9.23 15.12 -13.07
CA ASP A 253 -9.17 15.13 -14.53
C ASP A 253 -8.40 13.95 -15.09
N SER A 254 -7.24 13.62 -14.49
CA SER A 254 -6.48 12.42 -14.87
C SER A 254 -7.29 11.13 -14.68
N VAL A 255 -8.02 10.99 -13.57
CA VAL A 255 -8.89 9.82 -13.34
C VAL A 255 -10.01 9.73 -14.37
N ILE A 256 -10.64 10.86 -14.73
CA ILE A 256 -11.67 10.91 -15.77
C ILE A 256 -11.10 10.50 -17.12
N GLU A 257 -9.97 11.07 -17.53
CA GLU A 257 -9.31 10.74 -18.80
C GLU A 257 -8.93 9.26 -18.88
N ASN A 258 -8.32 8.72 -17.82
CA ASN A 258 -7.99 7.29 -17.74
C ASN A 258 -9.24 6.41 -17.85
N THR A 259 -10.34 6.81 -17.19
CA THR A 259 -11.60 6.06 -17.26
C THR A 259 -12.21 6.10 -18.66
N ILE A 260 -12.13 7.23 -19.35
CA ILE A 260 -12.59 7.38 -20.74
C ILE A 260 -11.76 6.50 -21.67
N ASN A 261 -10.44 6.53 -21.52
CA ASN A 261 -9.48 5.88 -22.41
C ASN A 261 -9.34 4.37 -22.17
N ASN A 262 -9.68 3.87 -20.97
CA ASN A 262 -9.70 2.45 -20.70
C ASN A 262 -10.80 1.76 -21.52
N THR A 263 -10.39 0.90 -22.46
CA THR A 263 -11.25 -0.11 -23.08
C THR A 263 -11.64 -1.15 -22.03
N GLN A 264 -12.90 -1.56 -22.06
CA GLN A 264 -13.60 -2.38 -21.07
C GLN A 264 -13.10 -3.85 -21.00
N GLU A 265 -11.84 -4.16 -21.35
CA GLU A 265 -11.39 -5.54 -21.55
C GLU A 265 -10.88 -6.25 -20.29
N ILE A 266 -10.54 -5.54 -19.21
CA ILE A 266 -9.84 -6.16 -18.06
C ILE A 266 -10.79 -6.66 -16.95
N ILE A 267 -12.09 -6.33 -16.98
CA ILE A 267 -12.98 -6.55 -15.82
C ILE A 267 -13.77 -7.87 -15.88
N ASP A 268 -13.96 -8.46 -17.07
CA ASP A 268 -14.95 -9.54 -17.24
C ASP A 268 -14.37 -10.97 -17.36
N ASN A 269 -13.04 -11.18 -17.39
CA ASN A 269 -12.45 -12.53 -17.50
C ASN A 269 -11.30 -12.74 -16.50
N ILE A 270 -11.64 -13.13 -15.27
CA ILE A 270 -10.66 -13.48 -14.21
C ILE A 270 -9.99 -14.85 -14.45
N ASP A 271 -10.55 -15.70 -15.31
CA ASP A 271 -10.08 -17.08 -15.48
C ASP A 271 -8.88 -17.26 -16.43
N ASP A 272 -8.52 -16.23 -17.22
CA ASP A 272 -7.41 -16.30 -18.21
C ASP A 272 -6.34 -15.20 -17.98
N ILE A 273 -6.08 -14.85 -16.72
CA ILE A 273 -4.99 -13.91 -16.40
C ILE A 273 -3.64 -14.59 -16.68
N SER A 274 -2.91 -14.05 -17.66
CA SER A 274 -1.57 -14.48 -18.07
C SER A 274 -0.58 -14.39 -16.90
N GLU A 275 0.54 -15.12 -17.00
CA GLU A 275 1.59 -15.06 -15.97
C GLU A 275 2.15 -13.63 -15.82
N GLU A 276 2.22 -12.88 -16.91
CA GLU A 276 2.63 -11.48 -16.92
C GLU A 276 1.68 -10.61 -16.10
N GLU A 277 0.37 -10.64 -16.40
CA GLU A 277 -0.64 -9.90 -15.65
C GLU A 277 -0.69 -10.30 -14.16
N ARG A 278 -0.46 -11.58 -13.84
CA ARG A 278 -0.33 -12.02 -12.43
C ARG A 278 0.88 -11.40 -11.75
N LEU A 279 2.01 -11.30 -12.45
CA LEU A 279 3.21 -10.67 -11.92
C LEU A 279 3.03 -9.16 -11.76
N GLU A 280 2.31 -8.48 -12.67
CA GLU A 280 1.94 -7.07 -12.51
C GLU A 280 1.10 -6.86 -11.25
N ILE A 281 0.12 -7.74 -11.04
CA ILE A 281 -0.73 -7.76 -9.86
C ILE A 281 0.12 -8.01 -8.59
N PHE A 282 1.07 -8.94 -8.62
CA PHE A 282 2.00 -9.17 -7.51
C PHE A 282 2.98 -8.02 -7.27
N ASP A 283 3.35 -7.24 -8.28
CA ASP A 283 4.23 -6.07 -8.12
C ASP A 283 3.62 -5.02 -7.21
N LEU A 284 2.30 -4.92 -7.20
CA LEU A 284 1.57 -4.05 -6.30
C LEU A 284 1.76 -4.47 -4.83
N ILE A 285 2.06 -5.76 -4.56
CA ILE A 285 2.33 -6.25 -3.21
C ILE A 285 3.69 -5.80 -2.71
N ARG A 286 3.67 -4.83 -1.80
CA ARG A 286 4.85 -4.14 -1.29
C ARG A 286 4.93 -4.17 0.23
N PRO A 287 6.10 -4.41 0.83
CA PRO A 287 6.20 -4.29 2.27
C PRO A 287 5.87 -2.86 2.74
N ALA A 288 5.05 -2.71 3.78
CA ALA A 288 4.89 -1.41 4.44
C ALA A 288 6.14 -1.15 5.27
N VAL A 289 6.86 -0.08 4.95
CA VAL A 289 8.19 0.18 5.53
C VAL A 289 8.13 1.30 6.56
N ILE A 290 7.25 2.29 6.40
CA ILE A 290 7.22 3.48 7.26
C ILE A 290 6.29 3.27 8.46
N ASN A 291 6.66 2.38 9.38
CA ASN A 291 6.23 2.49 10.77
C ASN A 291 7.42 2.96 11.58
N THR A 292 7.70 4.26 11.50
CA THR A 292 8.82 4.85 12.23
C THR A 292 8.47 4.91 13.70
N ASN A 293 9.05 4.03 14.51
CA ASN A 293 9.07 4.17 15.97
C ASN A 293 10.16 5.15 16.44
N TYR A 294 10.68 5.95 15.51
CA TYR A 294 11.50 7.10 15.84
C TYR A 294 10.69 8.13 16.61
N GLU A 295 11.21 8.59 17.74
CA GLU A 295 10.73 9.82 18.36
C GLU A 295 11.07 10.99 17.42
N HIS A 296 10.04 11.68 16.94
CA HIS A 296 10.21 12.82 16.03
C HIS A 296 10.54 14.08 16.81
N ILE A 297 11.70 14.68 16.52
CA ILE A 297 12.19 15.88 17.20
C ILE A 297 12.31 17.00 16.18
N PHE A 298 11.49 18.03 16.34
CA PHE A 298 11.51 19.21 15.50
C PHE A 298 12.55 20.21 16.03
N LEU A 299 13.50 20.57 15.18
CA LEU A 299 14.48 21.61 15.49
C LEU A 299 13.98 22.93 14.92
N SER A 300 14.17 24.01 15.69
CA SER A 300 13.71 25.34 15.32
C SER A 300 14.72 26.07 14.43
N SER A 301 15.99 25.66 14.48
CA SER A 301 17.07 26.29 13.72
C SER A 301 18.24 25.35 13.44
N LEU A 302 19.12 25.77 12.52
CA LEU A 302 20.42 25.15 12.29
C LEU A 302 21.34 25.18 13.52
N ASP A 303 21.13 26.12 14.45
CA ASP A 303 21.93 26.23 15.66
C ASP A 303 21.58 25.14 16.67
N ASP A 304 20.29 24.76 16.77
CA ASP A 304 19.85 23.63 17.61
C ASP A 304 20.50 22.31 17.15
N MET A 305 20.82 22.25 15.86
CA MET A 305 21.52 21.13 15.25
C MET A 305 23.01 21.06 15.65
N LYS A 306 23.59 22.12 16.23
CA LYS A 306 24.99 22.13 16.68
C LYS A 306 25.25 21.18 17.84
N ASP A 307 24.24 20.99 18.68
CA ASP A 307 24.34 20.22 19.92
C ASP A 307 24.01 18.74 19.76
N ILE A 308 23.52 18.33 18.58
CA ILE A 308 23.21 16.92 18.30
C ILE A 308 24.53 16.17 18.06
N LYS A 309 24.93 15.39 19.06
CA LYS A 309 26.04 14.43 18.98
C LYS A 309 25.46 13.02 18.99
N GLY A 310 25.36 12.41 17.82
CA GLY A 310 24.83 11.06 17.63
C GLY A 310 25.51 10.36 16.46
N ILE A 311 25.38 9.03 16.39
CA ILE A 311 25.75 8.26 15.20
C ILE A 311 24.55 8.30 14.27
N PHE A 312 24.64 9.13 13.23
CA PHE A 312 23.59 9.28 12.23
C PHE A 312 23.75 8.26 11.11
N SER A 313 22.65 7.76 10.54
CA SER A 313 22.69 6.82 9.41
C SER A 313 22.62 7.48 8.05
N SER A 314 21.72 8.45 7.89
CA SER A 314 21.48 9.10 6.61
C SER A 314 20.85 10.48 6.78
N PHE A 315 21.02 11.29 5.74
CA PHE A 315 20.22 12.47 5.50
C PHE A 315 18.99 12.11 4.71
N TRP A 316 17.85 12.70 5.03
CA TRP A 316 16.74 12.76 4.10
C TRP A 316 16.58 14.19 3.62
N ILE A 317 16.42 14.38 2.32
CA ILE A 317 16.12 15.69 1.76
C ILE A 317 14.83 15.57 0.97
N ILE A 318 13.83 16.32 1.38
CA ILE A 318 12.56 16.45 0.68
C ILE A 318 12.50 17.89 0.16
N VAL A 319 12.30 18.03 -1.15
CA VAL A 319 12.21 19.33 -1.79
C VAL A 319 10.80 19.85 -1.64
N THR A 320 10.65 21.01 -1.00
CA THR A 320 9.35 21.62 -0.72
C THR A 320 9.34 23.06 -1.25
N ASP A 321 8.96 23.25 -2.51
CA ASP A 321 9.07 24.53 -3.25
C ASP A 321 10.50 25.11 -3.26
N ASN A 322 10.72 26.20 -2.52
CA ASN A 322 11.99 26.90 -2.34
C ASN A 322 12.70 26.53 -1.02
N LEU A 323 12.09 25.65 -0.22
CA LEU A 323 12.59 25.17 1.06
C LEU A 323 12.94 23.69 0.96
N TYR A 324 13.75 23.24 1.91
CA TYR A 324 14.21 21.86 2.02
C TYR A 324 13.86 21.37 3.42
N ASN A 325 13.12 20.28 3.51
CA ASN A 325 12.96 19.56 4.76
C ASN A 325 14.10 18.55 4.87
N ILE A 326 14.89 18.68 5.92
CA ILE A 326 16.04 17.82 6.17
C ILE A 326 15.76 16.98 7.40
N MET A 327 15.92 15.66 7.25
CA MET A 327 15.71 14.70 8.33
C MET A 327 17.00 13.95 8.65
N PHE A 328 17.19 13.62 9.92
CA PHE A 328 18.31 12.85 10.42
C PHE A 328 17.83 11.71 11.27
N ASP A 329 18.38 10.54 11.00
CA ASP A 329 18.11 9.35 11.78
C ASP A 329 19.26 9.09 12.73
N ASP A 330 19.01 9.28 14.03
CA ASP A 330 19.84 8.72 15.08
C ASP A 330 19.28 7.35 15.44
N ILE A 331 19.81 6.34 14.75
CA ILE A 331 19.43 4.93 14.92
C ILE A 331 19.67 4.47 16.36
N ALA A 332 20.75 4.95 16.99
CA ALA A 332 21.15 4.52 18.33
C ALA A 332 20.15 4.99 19.41
N LEU A 333 19.59 6.19 19.23
CA LEU A 333 18.60 6.75 20.14
C LEU A 333 17.16 6.51 19.70
N GLY A 334 16.94 5.97 18.50
CA GLY A 334 15.61 5.89 17.89
C GLY A 334 14.97 7.26 17.78
N LYS A 335 15.74 8.29 17.41
CA LYS A 335 15.26 9.67 17.23
C LYS A 335 15.41 10.10 15.80
N ARG A 336 14.36 10.72 15.26
CA ARG A 336 14.38 11.33 13.93
C ARG A 336 14.24 12.83 14.10
N TYR A 337 15.29 13.55 13.73
CA TYR A 337 15.32 15.00 13.81
C TYR A 337 14.85 15.58 12.49
N PHE A 338 14.06 16.65 12.55
CA PHE A 338 13.52 17.32 11.37
C PHE A 338 13.72 18.81 11.49
N PHE A 339 14.09 19.46 10.38
CA PHE A 339 14.04 20.90 10.29
C PHE A 339 13.86 21.36 8.85
N ILE A 340 13.20 22.51 8.71
CA ILE A 340 12.96 23.15 7.42
C ILE A 340 13.98 24.27 7.25
N THR A 341 14.61 24.32 6.09
CA THR A 341 15.64 25.32 5.80
C THR A 341 15.64 25.77 4.36
N ASP A 342 16.37 26.85 4.08
CA ASP A 342 16.58 27.33 2.72
C ASP A 342 17.75 26.59 2.05
N LYS A 343 18.04 26.93 0.79
CA LYS A 343 19.14 26.31 0.04
C LYS A 343 20.49 26.43 0.77
N LYS A 344 20.76 27.59 1.40
CA LYS A 344 22.04 27.84 2.08
C LYS A 344 22.17 26.98 3.33
N GLY A 345 21.10 26.86 4.09
CA GLY A 345 21.04 25.98 5.24
C GLY A 345 21.23 24.51 4.87
N CYS A 346 20.62 24.06 3.77
CA CYS A 346 20.83 22.72 3.24
C CYS A 346 22.30 22.45 2.89
N ILE A 347 22.95 23.35 2.13
CA ILE A 347 24.38 23.26 1.79
C ILE A 347 25.25 23.22 3.05
N SER A 348 24.99 24.11 4.00
CA SER A 348 25.73 24.18 5.26
C SER A 348 25.65 22.86 6.04
N THR A 349 24.49 22.22 6.00
CA THR A 349 24.23 20.96 6.68
C THR A 349 24.90 19.79 5.99
N LEU A 350 24.79 19.71 4.66
CA LEU A 350 25.45 18.70 3.84
C LEU A 350 26.99 18.76 3.97
N ALA A 351 27.54 19.97 4.04
CA ALA A 351 28.97 20.18 4.25
C ALA A 351 29.45 19.78 5.65
N ARG A 352 28.56 19.80 6.64
CA ARG A 352 28.92 19.53 8.04
C ARG A 352 29.03 18.04 8.37
N TYR A 353 28.20 17.21 7.76
CA TYR A 353 28.18 15.77 8.04
C TYR A 353 28.49 14.97 6.77
N ASP A 354 29.38 14.00 6.91
CA ASP A 354 29.75 13.09 5.83
C ASP A 354 28.93 11.80 5.91
N LEU A 355 27.67 11.89 5.50
CA LEU A 355 26.68 10.81 5.56
C LEU A 355 26.05 10.56 4.18
N PRO A 356 25.59 9.33 3.91
CA PRO A 356 24.76 9.05 2.75
C PRO A 356 23.51 9.93 2.72
N VAL A 357 23.10 10.32 1.51
CA VAL A 357 21.90 11.15 1.30
C VAL A 357 20.80 10.27 0.74
N THR A 358 19.66 10.27 1.40
CA THR A 358 18.45 9.57 1.03
C THR A 358 17.45 10.55 0.44
N VAL A 359 16.87 10.21 -0.70
CA VAL A 359 15.94 11.06 -1.44
C VAL A 359 14.79 10.21 -1.96
N PHE A 360 13.61 10.80 -2.09
CA PHE A 360 12.54 10.14 -2.83
C PHE A 360 12.84 10.16 -4.32
N THR A 361 12.36 9.15 -5.04
CA THR A 361 12.58 9.00 -6.49
C THR A 361 12.10 10.22 -7.27
N GLU A 362 10.95 10.78 -6.88
CA GLU A 362 10.36 11.98 -7.50
C GLU A 362 11.20 13.25 -7.33
N ASP A 363 12.01 13.34 -6.27
CA ASP A 363 12.84 14.52 -5.96
C ASP A 363 14.25 14.45 -6.57
N TYR A 364 14.66 13.27 -7.06
CA TYR A 364 16.07 12.99 -7.38
C TYR A 364 16.68 13.94 -8.43
N GLU A 365 16.04 14.07 -9.60
CA GLU A 365 16.58 14.90 -10.70
C GLU A 365 16.61 16.38 -10.34
N GLU A 366 15.55 16.87 -9.69
CA GLU A 366 15.48 18.24 -9.22
C GLU A 366 16.56 18.53 -8.17
N LEU A 367 16.78 17.60 -7.24
CA LEU A 367 17.78 17.76 -6.21
C LEU A 367 19.19 17.82 -6.80
N LEU A 368 19.53 16.93 -7.74
CA LEU A 368 20.84 16.97 -8.42
C LEU A 368 21.06 18.27 -9.20
N ARG A 369 20.02 18.79 -9.86
CA ARG A 369 20.09 20.09 -10.54
C ARG A 369 20.34 21.23 -9.57
N ARG A 370 19.72 21.18 -8.38
CA ARG A 370 19.82 22.23 -7.35
C ARG A 370 21.13 22.14 -6.57
N PHE A 371 21.65 20.93 -6.34
CA PHE A 371 22.89 20.64 -5.62
C PHE A 371 23.79 19.67 -6.43
N PRO A 372 24.46 20.16 -7.49
CA PRO A 372 25.33 19.32 -8.31
C PRO A 372 26.47 18.65 -7.53
N GLU A 373 26.86 19.22 -6.38
CA GLU A 373 27.84 18.67 -5.46
C GLU A 373 27.43 17.30 -4.87
N LEU A 374 26.12 16.98 -4.84
CA LEU A 374 25.62 15.70 -4.35
C LEU A 374 26.04 14.52 -5.22
N ILE A 375 26.39 14.74 -6.49
CA ILE A 375 26.85 13.68 -7.40
C ILE A 375 28.10 12.96 -6.85
N GLN A 376 28.89 13.67 -6.03
CA GLN A 376 30.08 13.10 -5.39
C GLN A 376 29.75 12.31 -4.11
N ARG A 377 28.54 12.46 -3.56
CA ARG A 377 28.04 11.76 -2.38
C ARG A 377 27.36 10.46 -2.77
N GLU A 378 27.31 9.52 -1.85
CA GLU A 378 26.49 8.33 -2.02
C GLU A 378 25.01 8.70 -1.81
N ILE A 379 24.20 8.53 -2.86
CA ILE A 379 22.78 8.88 -2.86
C ILE A 379 21.95 7.59 -2.90
N PHE A 380 21.14 7.38 -1.87
CA PHE A 380 20.13 6.34 -1.82
C PHE A 380 18.79 6.91 -2.26
N ILE A 381 18.31 6.48 -3.41
CA ILE A 381 17.00 6.85 -3.92
C ILE A 381 16.00 5.84 -3.39
N TYR A 382 15.20 6.23 -2.40
CA TYR A 382 14.13 5.39 -1.89
C TYR A 382 12.95 5.42 -2.86
N ASN A 383 12.45 4.22 -3.18
CA ASN A 383 11.34 4.06 -4.09
C ASN A 383 10.31 3.07 -3.53
N ASP A 384 9.13 3.59 -3.24
CA ASP A 384 7.99 2.83 -2.75
C ASP A 384 7.04 2.36 -3.87
N GLN A 385 7.26 2.81 -5.11
CA GLN A 385 6.41 2.50 -6.24
C GLN A 385 6.58 1.04 -6.73
N PRO A 386 5.60 0.53 -7.48
CA PRO A 386 5.76 -0.71 -8.25
C PRO A 386 7.01 -0.64 -9.15
N TYR A 387 7.65 -1.79 -9.35
CA TYR A 387 8.92 -1.90 -10.05
C TYR A 387 8.69 -1.67 -11.53
N LEU A 388 7.56 -2.16 -12.06
CA LEU A 388 7.13 -1.90 -13.43
C LEU A 388 6.98 -0.40 -13.69
N SER A 389 6.37 0.35 -12.78
CA SER A 389 6.24 1.81 -12.88
C SER A 389 7.59 2.53 -12.81
N SER A 390 8.58 1.91 -12.19
CA SER A 390 9.91 2.49 -11.94
C SER A 390 10.95 2.06 -12.98
N LYS A 391 10.63 1.05 -13.79
CA LYS A 391 11.57 0.37 -14.68
C LYS A 391 12.15 1.32 -15.72
N GLU A 392 11.34 2.22 -16.27
CA GLU A 392 11.80 3.21 -17.26
C GLU A 392 12.82 4.18 -16.64
N PHE A 393 12.52 4.70 -15.44
CA PHE A 393 13.45 5.56 -14.69
C PHE A 393 14.76 4.83 -14.38
N ILE A 394 14.67 3.60 -13.84
CA ILE A 394 15.85 2.78 -13.50
C ILE A 394 16.71 2.53 -14.73
N THR A 395 16.09 2.10 -15.83
CA THR A 395 16.79 1.76 -17.08
C THR A 395 17.49 2.99 -17.68
N SER A 396 16.83 4.15 -17.63
CA SER A 396 17.39 5.41 -18.15
C SER A 396 18.60 5.90 -17.33
N HIS A 397 18.63 5.57 -16.05
CA HIS A 397 19.67 5.98 -15.10
C HIS A 397 20.63 4.87 -14.73
N LEU A 398 20.55 3.71 -15.40
CA LEU A 398 21.32 2.55 -15.04
C LEU A 398 22.82 2.83 -15.22
N SER A 399 23.59 2.32 -14.26
CA SER A 399 25.04 2.26 -14.34
C SER A 399 25.50 1.47 -15.57
N ALA A 400 26.73 1.71 -16.03
CA ALA A 400 27.25 1.03 -17.21
C ALA A 400 27.44 -0.50 -17.03
N GLN A 401 27.54 -0.97 -15.79
CA GLN A 401 27.71 -2.38 -15.46
C GLN A 401 26.39 -3.05 -15.02
N HIS A 402 25.30 -2.29 -14.93
CA HIS A 402 23.95 -2.76 -14.68
C HIS A 402 23.82 -3.55 -13.37
N GLU A 403 24.51 -3.10 -12.32
CA GLU A 403 24.66 -3.87 -11.10
C GLU A 403 23.40 -3.88 -10.22
N ILE A 404 23.07 -5.06 -9.67
CA ILE A 404 21.98 -5.23 -8.71
C ILE A 404 22.41 -6.12 -7.54
N MET A 405 21.96 -5.79 -6.35
CA MET A 405 22.21 -6.50 -5.10
C MET A 405 20.90 -6.73 -4.35
N PHE A 406 20.73 -7.94 -3.81
CA PHE A 406 19.60 -8.27 -2.94
C PHE A 406 20.09 -8.46 -1.53
N TYR A 407 19.33 -7.92 -0.58
CA TYR A 407 19.55 -8.08 0.83
C TYR A 407 18.30 -8.68 1.45
N GLN A 408 18.43 -9.85 2.08
CA GLN A 408 17.31 -10.49 2.74
C GLN A 408 17.05 -9.84 4.10
N LEU A 409 15.90 -9.19 4.28
CA LEU A 409 15.49 -8.66 5.58
C LEU A 409 14.98 -9.78 6.48
N ASN A 410 14.15 -10.66 5.93
CA ASN A 410 13.62 -11.87 6.58
C ASN A 410 13.23 -12.90 5.49
N ASN A 411 12.55 -13.99 5.86
CA ASN A 411 12.17 -15.05 4.92
C ASN A 411 11.29 -14.59 3.74
N ASP A 412 10.68 -13.42 3.87
CA ASP A 412 9.58 -12.98 3.02
C ASP A 412 9.90 -11.67 2.28
N ILE A 413 10.87 -10.91 2.79
CA ILE A 413 11.16 -9.54 2.38
C ILE A 413 12.60 -9.38 1.96
N PHE A 414 12.75 -8.74 0.81
CA PHE A 414 14.00 -8.51 0.12
C PHE A 414 14.14 -7.02 -0.13
N VAL A 415 15.24 -6.45 0.34
CA VAL A 415 15.65 -5.10 -0.04
C VAL A 415 16.49 -5.24 -1.31
N VAL A 416 16.07 -4.53 -2.35
CA VAL A 416 16.72 -4.51 -3.65
C VAL A 416 17.49 -3.21 -3.79
N PHE A 417 18.78 -3.30 -4.08
CA PHE A 417 19.64 -2.18 -4.39
C PHE A 417 20.09 -2.29 -5.85
N ILE A 418 19.78 -1.28 -6.67
CA ILE A 418 20.23 -1.22 -8.07
C ILE A 418 21.17 -0.04 -8.21
N LYS A 419 22.36 -0.30 -8.77
CA LYS A 419 23.37 0.73 -8.99
C LYS A 419 22.96 1.59 -10.17
N LEU A 420 22.84 2.90 -9.94
CA LEU A 420 22.62 3.87 -11.00
C LEU A 420 23.93 4.55 -11.41
N LYS A 421 23.85 5.45 -12.38
CA LYS A 421 24.95 6.37 -12.75
C LYS A 421 25.48 7.12 -11.52
N ASP A 422 26.75 7.50 -11.60
CA ASP A 422 27.47 8.19 -10.53
C ASP A 422 27.47 7.41 -9.21
N ASN A 423 27.37 8.08 -8.06
CA ASN A 423 27.32 7.46 -6.74
C ASN A 423 25.89 7.17 -6.24
N SER A 424 24.92 7.10 -7.15
CA SER A 424 23.51 6.85 -6.82
C SER A 424 23.17 5.36 -6.79
N ILE A 425 22.24 5.00 -5.92
CA ILE A 425 21.71 3.65 -5.70
C ILE A 425 20.22 3.76 -5.47
N ILE A 426 19.39 3.12 -6.30
CA ILE A 426 17.96 3.01 -6.00
C ILE A 426 17.72 1.84 -5.06
N THR A 427 16.86 2.05 -4.07
CA THR A 427 16.52 1.08 -3.02
C THR A 427 15.02 0.85 -2.98
N MET A 428 14.62 -0.41 -3.07
CA MET A 428 13.21 -0.84 -3.11
C MET A 428 13.00 -2.02 -2.17
N LEU A 429 11.80 -2.13 -1.58
CA LEU A 429 11.42 -3.31 -0.81
C LEU A 429 10.45 -4.19 -1.59
N HIS A 430 10.74 -5.48 -1.61
CA HIS A 430 10.01 -6.48 -2.36
C HIS A 430 9.61 -7.64 -1.47
N THR A 431 8.47 -8.25 -1.77
CA THR A 431 8.15 -9.59 -1.30
C THR A 431 8.80 -10.60 -2.24
N LYS A 432 8.94 -11.86 -1.82
CA LYS A 432 9.45 -12.91 -2.73
C LYS A 432 8.63 -13.06 -4.03
N TYR A 433 7.36 -12.65 -4.04
CA TYR A 433 6.51 -12.73 -5.22
C TYR A 433 6.76 -11.58 -6.18
N SER A 434 6.84 -10.34 -5.68
CA SER A 434 7.16 -9.19 -6.52
C SER A 434 8.62 -9.19 -6.99
N LEU A 435 9.52 -9.87 -6.27
CA LEU A 435 10.91 -10.06 -6.69
C LEU A 435 11.03 -10.86 -8.00
N LYS A 436 10.05 -11.71 -8.34
CA LYS A 436 10.08 -12.53 -9.57
C LYS A 436 10.22 -11.69 -10.84
N LEU A 437 9.63 -10.49 -10.87
CA LEU A 437 9.78 -9.56 -11.99
C LEU A 437 11.23 -9.14 -12.21
N ILE A 438 11.93 -8.85 -11.11
CA ILE A 438 13.34 -8.43 -11.14
C ILE A 438 14.24 -9.62 -11.48
N ILE A 439 13.91 -10.82 -10.99
CA ILE A 439 14.60 -12.05 -11.36
C ILE A 439 14.47 -12.31 -12.87
N GLY A 440 13.28 -12.13 -13.45
CA GLY A 440 13.09 -12.21 -14.89
C GLY A 440 14.00 -11.25 -15.66
N ASP A 441 14.16 -10.02 -15.18
CA ASP A 441 15.08 -9.05 -15.77
C ASP A 441 16.57 -9.42 -15.60
N ILE A 442 16.95 -10.05 -14.49
CA ILE A 442 18.30 -10.63 -14.31
C ILE A 442 18.53 -11.76 -15.32
N GLN A 443 17.57 -12.68 -15.48
CA GLN A 443 17.64 -13.78 -16.43
C GLN A 443 17.74 -13.29 -17.89
N ASN A 444 17.01 -12.20 -18.19
CA ASN A 444 17.06 -11.50 -19.48
C ASN A 444 18.31 -10.61 -19.65
N LYS A 445 19.26 -10.65 -18.70
CA LYS A 445 20.53 -9.91 -18.71
C LYS A 445 20.38 -8.40 -18.70
N LEU A 446 19.23 -7.87 -18.24
CA LEU A 446 19.09 -6.44 -17.98
C LEU A 446 20.00 -6.02 -16.83
N TYR A 447 20.11 -6.86 -15.80
CA TYR A 447 21.01 -6.63 -14.67
C TYR A 447 22.08 -7.72 -14.55
N LYS A 448 23.23 -7.31 -14.03
CA LYS A 448 24.26 -8.19 -13.51
C LYS A 448 24.05 -8.33 -11.99
N TYR A 449 23.55 -9.49 -11.57
CA TYR A 449 23.42 -9.79 -10.14
C TYR A 449 24.80 -9.90 -9.49
N ILE A 450 25.01 -9.08 -8.45
CA ILE A 450 26.22 -9.06 -7.65
C ILE A 450 25.90 -9.72 -6.32
N ASN A 451 26.10 -11.03 -6.28
CA ASN A 451 26.24 -11.76 -5.03
C ASN A 451 27.27 -12.85 -5.29
N THR A 452 28.42 -12.76 -4.64
CA THR A 452 29.49 -13.73 -4.83
C THR A 452 30.14 -14.06 -3.50
N ASP A 453 30.08 -15.35 -3.14
CA ASP A 453 30.91 -15.93 -2.11
C ASP A 453 32.38 -15.59 -2.37
N GLY A 454 33.01 -14.90 -1.42
CA GLY A 454 34.44 -14.61 -1.43
C GLY A 454 34.93 -13.59 -2.48
N VAL A 455 34.05 -12.99 -3.28
CA VAL A 455 34.43 -11.89 -4.20
C VAL A 455 33.62 -10.65 -3.85
N ILE A 456 34.31 -9.74 -3.16
CA ILE A 456 33.87 -8.37 -2.91
C ILE A 456 33.99 -7.63 -4.25
N ASP A 457 32.88 -7.50 -5.00
CA ASP A 457 32.86 -6.63 -6.17
C ASP A 457 32.86 -5.17 -5.69
N GLY A 458 33.84 -4.38 -6.15
CA GLY A 458 34.18 -3.04 -5.66
C GLY A 458 33.11 -1.96 -5.91
N VAL A 459 31.91 -2.37 -6.33
CA VAL A 459 30.76 -1.52 -6.66
C VAL A 459 29.95 -1.19 -5.40
N PHE A 460 29.39 -2.21 -4.73
CA PHE A 460 28.63 -2.02 -3.49
C PHE A 460 29.54 -2.13 -2.26
N TRP A 461 30.59 -2.95 -2.33
CA TRP A 461 31.49 -3.19 -1.22
C TRP A 461 32.94 -2.99 -1.69
N LYS A 462 33.61 -1.92 -1.28
CA LYS A 462 35.06 -1.72 -1.50
C LYS A 462 35.88 -2.22 -0.32
N HIS A 463 35.28 -2.25 0.87
CA HIS A 463 35.86 -2.70 2.13
C HIS A 463 34.91 -3.60 2.92
N ASP A 464 35.46 -4.44 3.81
CA ASP A 464 34.71 -5.39 4.66
C ASP A 464 33.64 -4.76 5.58
N ARG A 465 33.67 -3.44 5.77
CA ARG A 465 32.72 -2.70 6.61
C ARG A 465 31.69 -1.89 5.82
N ASP A 466 31.80 -1.86 4.50
CA ASP A 466 30.91 -1.06 3.66
C ASP A 466 29.48 -1.58 3.68
N TRP A 467 29.23 -2.81 4.17
CA TRP A 467 27.88 -3.35 4.31
C TRP A 467 27.08 -2.66 5.44
N TRP A 468 27.74 -2.12 6.47
CA TRP A 468 27.07 -1.44 7.59
C TRP A 468 26.25 -0.24 7.11
N LYS A 469 26.72 0.49 6.09
CA LYS A 469 25.98 1.64 5.55
C LYS A 469 24.66 1.23 4.91
N TYR A 470 24.60 0.08 4.21
CA TYR A 470 23.36 -0.43 3.62
C TYR A 470 22.41 -0.91 4.71
N GLU A 471 22.94 -1.53 5.76
CA GLU A 471 22.15 -1.94 6.93
C GLU A 471 21.56 -0.74 7.66
N ASP A 472 22.34 0.33 7.84
CA ASP A 472 21.89 1.58 8.45
C ASP A 472 20.85 2.30 7.59
N ILE A 473 21.01 2.28 6.26
CA ILE A 473 20.00 2.74 5.31
C ILE A 473 18.71 1.92 5.44
N ILE A 474 18.79 0.59 5.52
CA ILE A 474 17.61 -0.26 5.75
C ILE A 474 16.91 0.09 7.07
N LYS A 475 17.66 0.23 8.17
CA LYS A 475 17.14 0.63 9.48
C LYS A 475 16.51 2.02 9.48
N SER A 476 16.99 2.93 8.62
CA SER A 476 16.38 4.25 8.41
C SER A 476 14.98 4.13 7.80
N PHE A 477 14.70 3.05 7.07
CA PHE A 477 13.40 2.77 6.48
C PHE A 477 12.46 1.97 7.39
N THR A 478 12.97 1.03 8.21
CA THR A 478 12.15 -0.08 8.77
C THR A 478 11.86 -0.07 10.28
N GLN A 479 12.41 0.84 11.08
CA GLN A 479 12.52 0.64 12.54
C GLN A 479 11.21 0.72 13.36
N THR A 480 10.84 -0.39 14.04
CA THR A 480 9.65 -0.56 14.91
C THR A 480 9.91 -0.83 16.40
N GLN A 481 10.93 -0.22 17.01
CA GLN A 481 11.40 -0.40 18.40
C GLN A 481 12.60 -1.35 18.50
N ILE A 482 13.53 -0.89 19.33
CA ILE A 482 14.66 -1.57 19.94
C ILE A 482 14.57 -3.08 19.77
N PHE A 483 15.54 -3.63 19.04
CA PHE A 483 15.95 -5.03 19.06
C PHE A 483 15.43 -5.75 20.31
N SER A 484 14.35 -6.52 20.15
CA SER A 484 14.06 -7.59 21.08
C SER A 484 15.38 -8.34 21.28
N GLN A 485 15.82 -8.51 22.52
CA GLN A 485 16.96 -9.36 22.86
C GLN A 485 16.63 -10.85 22.66
N ASP A 486 15.74 -11.18 21.71
CA ASP A 486 15.56 -12.56 21.27
C ASP A 486 16.82 -12.97 20.52
N LEU A 487 17.62 -13.78 21.20
CA LEU A 487 18.79 -14.47 20.65
C LEU A 487 18.41 -15.43 19.50
N ASP A 488 17.11 -15.67 19.29
CA ASP A 488 16.56 -16.53 18.25
C ASP A 488 16.19 -15.77 16.95
N ILE A 489 16.21 -14.44 16.95
CA ILE A 489 16.09 -13.64 15.71
C ILE A 489 17.51 -13.48 15.13
N PRO A 490 17.84 -14.14 14.00
CA PRO A 490 19.17 -14.06 13.45
C PRO A 490 19.53 -12.62 13.09
N PRO A 491 20.79 -12.19 13.33
CA PRO A 491 21.24 -10.87 12.91
C PRO A 491 20.99 -10.72 11.40
N LEU A 492 20.48 -9.55 11.04
CA LEU A 492 20.30 -9.03 9.70
C LEU A 492 21.48 -9.44 8.79
N GLY A 493 21.30 -10.46 7.97
CA GLY A 493 22.35 -10.94 7.06
C GLY A 493 22.29 -12.42 6.71
N ASN A 494 21.28 -12.84 5.96
CA ASN A 494 21.44 -14.02 5.09
C ASN A 494 21.61 -13.53 3.64
N ARG A 495 22.75 -13.87 3.03
CA ARG A 495 23.00 -13.64 1.61
C ARG A 495 22.23 -14.70 0.83
N ILE A 496 21.48 -14.30 -0.19
CA ILE A 496 20.71 -15.24 -1.01
C ILE A 496 21.54 -15.66 -2.20
N ASN A 497 21.96 -16.91 -2.26
CA ASN A 497 22.40 -17.49 -3.51
C ASN A 497 21.16 -17.75 -4.37
N LEU A 498 21.02 -17.02 -5.48
CA LEU A 498 20.06 -17.37 -6.52
C LEU A 498 20.65 -18.60 -7.22
N GLU A 499 20.09 -19.79 -6.96
CA GLU A 499 20.36 -20.94 -7.83
C GLU A 499 19.75 -20.64 -9.21
N ILE A 500 20.61 -20.42 -10.20
CA ILE A 500 20.25 -20.18 -11.61
C ILE A 500 20.03 -21.51 -12.33
#